data_AF-A0A969F2P4-F1
#
_entry.id   AF-A0A969F2P4-F1
#
_cell.length_a   1.000
_cell.length_b   1.000
_cell.length_c   1.000
_cell.angle_alpha   90.00
_cell.angle_beta   90.00
_cell.angle_gamma   90.00
#
_symmetry.space_group_name_H-M   'P 1'
#
loop_
_entity.id
_entity.type
_entity.pdbx_description
1 polymer ?
#
loop_
_entity_poly.entity_id
_entity_poly.type
_entity_poly.pdbx_seq_one_letter_code
_entity_poly.pdbx_strand_id
1 'polypeptide(L)'
;MARHRGLVSPRDHPERGRHQISRALDATRAGRESLTAQSVAWAAEFGSSATVIDTLRALSTETVLGGNVIAGGLGAVAPVIDGQLVPDDPGVRLERREFNEVPVLVGANSYEASVLRAFGTSSESLVASASLDRQAIAAAYGNAEPKILADQLFGDAAFVAGARHVARAAADAGAPLGSITSTTSWNVDAARCRVRVTAVKFRLCSQR
;
A
#
# COMPACT_ATOMS: atom_id res chain seq x y z
N MET A 1 21.57 15.42 27.90
CA MET A 1 21.93 14.81 26.60
C MET A 1 21.87 13.29 26.73
N ALA A 2 20.72 12.68 26.40
CA ALA A 2 20.55 11.24 26.42
C ALA A 2 20.35 10.75 24.97
N ARG A 3 21.25 9.87 24.53
CA ARG A 3 21.21 9.27 23.18
C ARG A 3 20.08 8.24 23.16
N HIS A 4 19.06 8.45 22.32
CA HIS A 4 18.08 7.42 21.98
C HIS A 4 18.80 6.27 21.26
N ARG A 5 18.98 5.16 21.97
CA ARG A 5 19.38 3.87 21.39
C ARG A 5 18.24 3.37 20.53
N GLY A 6 18.55 3.06 19.27
CA GLY A 6 17.62 2.50 18.30
C GLY A 6 16.95 1.24 18.84
N LEU A 7 15.62 1.24 18.83
CA LEU A 7 14.83 0.03 18.93
C LEU A 7 14.99 -0.71 17.60
N VAL A 8 15.59 -1.90 17.70
CA VAL A 8 15.93 -2.88 16.66
C VAL A 8 17.30 -2.68 15.98
N SER A 9 18.17 -3.68 16.21
CA SER A 9 19.51 -3.82 15.62
C SER A 9 19.43 -3.93 14.08
N PRO A 10 20.31 -3.28 13.28
CA PRO A 10 20.00 -2.97 11.88
C PRO A 10 20.30 -4.03 10.81
N ARG A 11 20.70 -5.29 11.09
CA ARG A 11 21.30 -6.12 10.01
C ARG A 11 20.80 -7.54 9.75
N ASP A 12 20.14 -8.23 10.68
CA ASP A 12 20.07 -9.71 10.57
C ASP A 12 18.67 -10.35 10.55
N HIS A 13 17.61 -9.61 10.20
CA HIS A 13 16.28 -10.23 10.02
C HIS A 13 15.91 -10.42 8.54
N PRO A 14 15.79 -11.67 8.05
CA PRO A 14 15.44 -11.96 6.65
C PRO A 14 14.02 -11.52 6.24
N GLU A 15 13.24 -11.03 7.19
CA GLU A 15 11.87 -10.54 7.04
C GLU A 15 11.77 -9.00 7.08
N ARG A 16 12.85 -8.27 7.42
CA ARG A 16 12.85 -6.80 7.38
C ARG A 16 12.73 -6.33 5.94
N GLY A 17 11.80 -5.41 5.69
CA GLY A 17 11.53 -4.84 4.36
C GLY A 17 10.48 -5.60 3.55
N ARG A 18 9.97 -6.76 4.01
CA ARG A 18 8.81 -7.40 3.35
C ARG A 18 7.54 -6.62 3.69
N HIS A 19 7.31 -5.51 2.98
CA HIS A 19 6.11 -4.71 3.16
C HIS A 19 4.89 -5.57 2.82
N GLN A 20 4.05 -5.79 3.83
CA GLN A 20 3.02 -6.84 3.88
C GLN A 20 1.94 -6.76 2.78
N ILE A 21 1.95 -5.72 1.95
CA ILE A 21 0.94 -5.49 0.92
C ILE A 21 1.23 -6.31 -0.34
N SER A 22 2.51 -6.50 -0.71
CA SER A 22 2.88 -7.14 -1.96
C SER A 22 2.65 -8.65 -1.91
N ARG A 23 1.78 -9.15 -2.79
CA ARG A 23 1.52 -10.59 -2.98
C ARG A 23 2.57 -11.18 -3.92
N ALA A 24 2.97 -12.42 -3.68
CA ALA A 24 3.85 -13.16 -4.58
C ALA A 24 3.03 -14.11 -5.47
N LEU A 25 3.44 -14.24 -6.73
CA LEU A 25 2.78 -15.09 -7.72
C LEU A 25 2.87 -16.56 -7.30
N ASP A 26 4.09 -17.04 -7.06
CA ASP A 26 4.37 -18.48 -6.88
C ASP A 26 4.91 -18.86 -5.49
N ALA A 27 5.03 -17.91 -4.56
CA ALA A 27 5.56 -18.16 -3.22
C ALA A 27 4.59 -17.74 -2.10
N THR A 28 4.56 -18.52 -1.01
CA THR A 28 3.91 -18.10 0.23
C THR A 28 4.71 -16.96 0.85
N ARG A 29 4.03 -15.88 1.27
CA ARG A 29 4.66 -14.69 1.84
C ARG A 29 3.82 -14.10 2.95
N ALA A 30 4.44 -13.79 4.09
CA ALA A 30 3.76 -13.22 5.26
C ALA A 30 2.52 -14.02 5.69
N GLY A 31 2.61 -15.36 5.67
CA GLY A 31 1.50 -16.25 5.99
C GLY A 31 0.37 -16.31 4.96
N ARG A 32 0.50 -15.60 3.83
CA ARG A 32 -0.46 -15.64 2.72
C ARG A 32 0.01 -16.61 1.65
N GLU A 33 -0.89 -17.48 1.23
CA GLU A 33 -0.67 -18.38 0.10
C GLU A 33 -0.36 -17.61 -1.20
N SER A 34 0.37 -18.27 -2.10
CA SER A 34 0.68 -17.75 -3.42
C SER A 34 -0.58 -17.54 -4.26
N LEU A 35 -0.52 -16.65 -5.24
CA LEU A 35 -1.65 -16.40 -6.13
C LEU A 35 -1.90 -17.58 -7.08
N THR A 36 -0.85 -18.29 -7.48
CA THR A 36 -0.97 -19.51 -8.27
C THR A 36 -1.74 -20.58 -7.51
N ALA A 37 -1.44 -20.81 -6.23
CA ALA A 37 -2.17 -21.82 -5.46
C ALA A 37 -3.64 -21.40 -5.21
N GLN A 38 -3.92 -20.10 -5.00
CA GLN A 38 -5.29 -19.58 -5.00
C GLN A 38 -6.02 -19.79 -6.34
N SER A 39 -5.32 -19.61 -7.47
CA SER A 39 -5.91 -19.83 -8.79
C SER A 39 -6.26 -21.31 -9.03
N VAL A 40 -5.43 -22.23 -8.53
CA VAL A 40 -5.69 -23.68 -8.57
C VAL A 40 -6.93 -24.02 -7.73
N ALA A 41 -6.99 -23.51 -6.50
CA ALA A 41 -8.12 -23.72 -5.60
C ALA A 41 -9.42 -23.19 -6.21
N TRP A 42 -9.39 -22.00 -6.80
CA TRP A 42 -10.56 -21.40 -7.45
C TRP A 42 -10.99 -22.17 -8.71
N ALA A 43 -10.04 -22.58 -9.54
CA ALA A 43 -10.34 -23.39 -10.73
C ALA A 43 -10.99 -24.74 -10.37
N ALA A 44 -10.63 -25.34 -9.23
CA ALA A 44 -11.21 -26.59 -8.77
C ALA A 44 -12.72 -26.49 -8.50
N GLU A 45 -13.25 -25.31 -8.21
CA GLU A 45 -14.69 -25.07 -8.03
C GLU A 45 -15.50 -25.25 -9.33
N PHE A 46 -14.86 -25.14 -10.49
CA PHE A 46 -15.49 -25.19 -11.82
C PHE A 46 -15.18 -26.47 -12.60
N GLY A 47 -14.49 -27.42 -11.98
CA GLY A 47 -14.14 -28.70 -12.60
C GLY A 47 -12.95 -28.64 -13.56
N SER A 48 -12.74 -29.75 -14.27
CA SER A 48 -11.47 -30.03 -14.94
C SER A 48 -11.52 -29.78 -16.46
N SER A 49 -10.69 -28.85 -16.90
CA SER A 49 -10.14 -28.85 -18.26
C SER A 49 -8.71 -29.43 -18.23
N ALA A 50 -8.01 -29.47 -19.37
CA ALA A 50 -6.65 -30.00 -19.44
C ALA A 50 -5.64 -29.21 -18.58
N THR A 51 -5.90 -27.92 -18.31
CA THR A 51 -5.04 -27.06 -17.50
C THR A 51 -5.86 -26.08 -16.65
N VAL A 52 -5.30 -25.60 -15.54
CA VAL A 52 -5.94 -24.58 -14.68
C VAL A 52 -6.34 -23.34 -15.49
N ILE A 53 -5.47 -22.90 -16.41
CA ILE A 53 -5.70 -21.68 -17.18
C ILE A 53 -6.83 -21.85 -18.20
N ASP A 54 -6.99 -23.04 -18.79
CA ASP A 54 -8.10 -23.31 -19.72
C ASP A 54 -9.43 -23.33 -18.97
N THR A 55 -9.46 -23.86 -17.73
CA THR A 55 -10.66 -23.81 -16.88
C THR A 55 -11.04 -22.36 -16.59
N LEU A 56 -10.09 -21.54 -16.15
CA LEU A 56 -10.36 -20.14 -15.80
C LEU A 56 -10.74 -19.29 -17.03
N ARG A 57 -10.15 -19.56 -18.21
CA ARG A 57 -10.49 -18.85 -19.46
C ARG A 57 -11.86 -19.23 -20.03
N ALA A 58 -12.38 -20.40 -19.68
CA ALA A 58 -13.71 -20.84 -20.09
C ALA A 58 -14.83 -20.18 -19.25
N LEU A 59 -14.49 -19.55 -18.13
CA LEU A 59 -15.47 -18.86 -17.28
C LEU A 59 -16.06 -17.64 -18.00
N SER A 60 -17.35 -17.38 -17.75
CA SER A 60 -17.98 -16.17 -18.24
C SER A 60 -17.41 -14.93 -17.54
N THR A 61 -17.44 -13.79 -18.22
CA THR A 61 -17.07 -12.50 -17.60
C THR A 61 -17.87 -12.23 -16.33
N GLU A 62 -19.14 -12.58 -16.31
CA GLU A 62 -20.00 -12.43 -15.12
C GLU A 62 -19.53 -13.32 -13.96
N THR A 63 -19.03 -14.53 -14.22
CA THR A 63 -18.44 -15.39 -13.19
C THR A 63 -17.14 -14.78 -12.64
N VAL A 64 -16.29 -14.26 -13.52
CA VAL A 64 -15.00 -13.67 -13.15
C VAL A 64 -15.15 -12.36 -12.39
N LEU A 65 -16.12 -11.52 -12.77
CA LEU A 65 -16.36 -10.20 -12.16
C LEU A 65 -17.42 -10.20 -11.05
N GLY A 66 -18.41 -11.09 -11.12
CA GLY A 66 -19.62 -11.10 -10.30
C GLY A 66 -19.55 -12.00 -9.07
N GLY A 67 -18.53 -12.86 -8.96
CA GLY A 67 -18.12 -13.46 -7.69
C GLY A 67 -17.12 -12.55 -6.99
N ASN A 68 -17.09 -12.55 -5.66
CA ASN A 68 -16.18 -11.76 -4.79
C ASN A 68 -14.66 -11.98 -5.00
N VAL A 69 -14.23 -12.49 -6.17
CA VAL A 69 -12.85 -12.83 -6.52
C VAL A 69 -12.09 -11.58 -7.00
N ILE A 70 -12.64 -10.84 -7.97
CA ILE A 70 -12.15 -9.49 -8.34
C ILE A 70 -12.85 -8.40 -7.51
N ALA A 71 -14.10 -8.64 -7.11
CA ALA A 71 -14.87 -7.73 -6.26
C ALA A 71 -14.50 -7.79 -4.77
N GLY A 72 -13.46 -8.55 -4.38
CA GLY A 72 -13.02 -8.77 -2.99
C GLY A 72 -12.49 -7.55 -2.23
N GLY A 73 -12.70 -6.35 -2.75
CA GLY A 73 -12.34 -5.08 -2.12
C GLY A 73 -10.97 -4.56 -2.50
N LEU A 74 -10.48 -3.61 -1.70
CA LEU A 74 -9.23 -2.89 -1.93
C LEU A 74 -8.05 -3.87 -2.05
N GLY A 75 -7.39 -3.89 -3.21
CA GLY A 75 -6.21 -4.74 -3.45
C GLY A 75 -6.51 -6.18 -3.90
N ALA A 76 -7.75 -6.50 -4.27
CA ALA A 76 -8.09 -7.80 -4.87
C ALA A 76 -7.36 -8.04 -6.20
N VAL A 77 -7.19 -6.97 -6.99
CA VAL A 77 -6.33 -6.95 -8.18
C VAL A 77 -5.28 -5.86 -7.98
N ALA A 78 -4.02 -6.25 -7.89
CA ALA A 78 -2.88 -5.37 -7.66
C ALA A 78 -1.62 -5.95 -8.32
N PRO A 79 -0.56 -5.14 -8.53
CA PRO A 79 0.74 -5.66 -8.94
C PRO A 79 1.23 -6.76 -7.99
N VAL A 80 1.90 -7.77 -8.55
CA VAL A 80 2.37 -8.97 -7.84
C VAL A 80 3.85 -9.16 -8.09
N ILE A 81 4.56 -9.77 -7.14
CA ILE A 81 5.96 -10.16 -7.30
C ILE A 81 5.99 -11.44 -8.14
N ASP A 82 6.46 -11.34 -9.39
CA ASP A 82 6.53 -12.44 -10.36
C ASP A 82 7.96 -12.94 -10.62
N GLY A 83 8.98 -12.28 -10.05
CA GLY A 83 10.38 -12.64 -10.25
C GLY A 83 10.98 -12.18 -11.59
N GLN A 84 10.18 -11.56 -12.47
CA GLN A 84 10.59 -11.11 -13.81
C GLN A 84 10.36 -9.60 -14.00
N LEU A 85 9.10 -9.16 -14.10
CA LEU A 85 8.75 -7.74 -14.24
C LEU A 85 8.82 -7.02 -12.89
N VAL A 86 8.31 -7.68 -11.84
CA VAL A 86 8.43 -7.25 -10.46
C VAL A 86 9.27 -8.30 -9.73
N PRO A 87 10.61 -8.16 -9.78
CA PRO A 87 11.52 -9.23 -9.33
C PRO A 87 11.55 -9.41 -7.81
N ASP A 88 11.24 -8.37 -7.03
CA ASP A 88 11.15 -8.41 -5.57
C ASP A 88 10.22 -7.28 -5.08
N ASP A 89 10.02 -7.23 -3.78
CA ASP A 89 9.24 -6.21 -3.07
C ASP A 89 9.75 -4.79 -3.37
N PRO A 90 8.87 -3.89 -3.85
CA PRO A 90 9.29 -2.52 -4.18
C PRO A 90 9.95 -1.78 -3.02
N GLY A 91 9.52 -2.00 -1.78
CA GLY A 91 10.13 -1.32 -0.64
C GLY A 91 11.52 -1.84 -0.29
N VAL A 92 11.77 -3.16 -0.44
CA VAL A 92 13.12 -3.73 -0.34
C VAL A 92 14.03 -3.18 -1.44
N ARG A 93 13.52 -3.09 -2.68
CA ARG A 93 14.29 -2.58 -3.80
C ARG A 93 14.63 -1.10 -3.63
N LEU A 94 13.74 -0.30 -3.04
CA LEU A 94 14.04 1.07 -2.64
C LEU A 94 15.18 1.13 -1.60
N GLU A 95 15.16 0.26 -0.58
CA GLU A 95 16.23 0.20 0.42
C GLU A 95 17.59 -0.21 -0.17
N ARG A 96 17.59 -1.09 -1.18
CA ARG A 96 18.79 -1.55 -1.88
C ARG A 96 19.25 -0.62 -3.00
N ARG A 97 18.52 0.48 -3.27
CA ARG A 97 18.76 1.38 -4.42
C ARG A 97 18.67 0.70 -5.78
N GLU A 98 17.81 -0.31 -5.89
CA GLU A 98 17.57 -1.04 -7.13
C GLU A 98 16.41 -0.42 -7.91
N PHE A 99 16.55 0.84 -8.29
CA PHE A 99 15.56 1.59 -9.05
C PHE A 99 16.24 2.59 -10.00
N ASN A 100 15.50 3.08 -10.98
CA ASN A 100 16.02 4.09 -11.92
C ASN A 100 16.11 5.46 -11.22
N GLU A 101 17.30 6.07 -11.25
CA GLU A 101 17.56 7.40 -10.68
C GLU A 101 17.03 8.51 -11.61
N VAL A 102 15.74 8.79 -11.49
CA VAL A 102 15.08 9.89 -12.21
C VAL A 102 14.61 10.97 -11.25
N PRO A 103 14.42 12.23 -11.70
CA PRO A 103 13.76 13.23 -10.87
C PRO A 103 12.37 12.76 -10.43
N VAL A 104 12.09 12.82 -9.12
CA VAL A 104 10.82 12.36 -8.54
C VAL A 104 10.08 13.52 -7.89
N LEU A 105 8.77 13.57 -8.14
CA LEU A 105 7.82 14.42 -7.43
C LEU A 105 6.79 13.52 -6.74
N VAL A 106 6.87 13.41 -5.41
CA VAL A 106 6.01 12.50 -4.64
C VAL A 106 5.33 13.23 -3.48
N GLY A 107 4.12 12.79 -3.14
CA GLY A 107 3.28 13.42 -2.13
C GLY A 107 2.12 12.56 -1.66
N ALA A 108 1.43 13.06 -0.64
CA ALA A 108 0.19 12.50 -0.11
C ALA A 108 -0.76 13.64 0.31
N ASN A 109 -2.05 13.35 0.36
CA ASN A 109 -3.08 14.28 0.81
C ASN A 109 -3.22 14.26 2.33
N SER A 110 -3.73 15.35 2.90
CA SER A 110 -4.02 15.45 4.34
C SER A 110 -5.16 14.54 4.81
N TYR A 111 -6.00 14.02 3.91
CA TYR A 111 -7.12 13.15 4.25
C TYR A 111 -7.30 11.98 3.28
N GLU A 112 -6.38 11.01 3.33
CA GLU A 112 -6.36 9.87 2.41
C GLU A 112 -7.48 8.85 2.64
N ALA A 113 -7.98 8.73 3.88
CA ALA A 113 -9.12 7.86 4.18
C ALA A 113 -10.40 8.25 3.43
N SER A 114 -10.47 9.46 2.87
CA SER A 114 -11.57 9.88 2.00
C SER A 114 -11.79 8.97 0.79
N VAL A 115 -10.73 8.30 0.31
CA VAL A 115 -10.81 7.39 -0.84
C VAL A 115 -11.68 6.17 -0.55
N LEU A 116 -11.76 5.74 0.71
CA LEU A 116 -12.50 4.53 1.11
C LEU A 116 -14.01 4.65 0.85
N ARG A 117 -14.53 5.88 0.81
CA ARG A 117 -15.93 6.13 0.41
C ARG A 117 -16.22 5.62 -1.00
N ALA A 118 -15.27 5.75 -1.93
CA ALA A 118 -15.44 5.25 -3.30
C ALA A 118 -15.46 3.72 -3.36
N PHE A 119 -14.89 3.05 -2.37
CA PHE A 119 -14.85 1.59 -2.24
C PHE A 119 -15.95 1.02 -1.36
N GLY A 120 -16.89 1.86 -0.88
CA GLY A 120 -17.99 1.42 -0.01
C GLY A 120 -17.52 0.81 1.31
N THR A 121 -16.32 1.17 1.79
CA THR A 121 -15.74 0.66 3.04
C THR A 121 -15.30 1.81 3.96
N SER A 122 -14.88 1.48 5.18
CA SER A 122 -14.45 2.44 6.20
C SER A 122 -13.06 2.10 6.75
N SER A 123 -12.35 3.13 7.24
CA SER A 123 -11.01 2.95 7.82
C SER A 123 -11.08 2.10 9.10
N GLU A 124 -12.15 2.22 9.87
CA GLU A 124 -12.40 1.45 11.09
C GLU A 124 -12.51 -0.05 10.78
N SER A 125 -13.22 -0.43 9.71
CA SER A 125 -13.32 -1.83 9.28
C SER A 125 -11.97 -2.41 8.90
N LEU A 126 -11.18 -1.66 8.12
CA LEU A 126 -9.85 -2.09 7.70
C LEU A 126 -8.88 -2.20 8.88
N VAL A 127 -8.84 -1.19 9.75
CA VAL A 127 -7.97 -1.16 10.94
C VAL A 127 -8.38 -2.24 11.94
N ALA A 128 -9.67 -2.54 12.09
CA ALA A 128 -10.14 -3.62 12.97
C ALA A 128 -9.70 -5.01 12.47
N SER A 129 -9.61 -5.20 11.15
CA SER A 129 -9.14 -6.46 10.55
C SER A 129 -7.62 -6.64 10.60
N ALA A 130 -6.87 -5.58 10.89
CA ALA A 130 -5.42 -5.62 10.96
C ALA A 130 -4.91 -6.06 12.34
N SER A 131 -3.91 -6.95 12.36
CA SER A 131 -3.21 -7.33 13.59
C SER A 131 -2.22 -6.23 13.99
N LEU A 132 -2.71 -5.21 14.70
CA LEU A 132 -1.92 -4.04 15.09
C LEU A 132 -1.52 -4.06 16.57
N ASP A 133 -0.28 -3.67 16.84
CA ASP A 133 0.19 -3.42 18.21
C ASP A 133 -0.45 -2.13 18.75
N ARG A 134 -1.42 -2.32 19.66
CA ARG A 134 -2.18 -1.22 20.28
C ARG A 134 -1.29 -0.30 21.13
N GLN A 135 -0.26 -0.83 21.78
CA GLN A 135 0.64 -0.04 22.61
C GLN A 135 1.53 0.84 21.74
N ALA A 136 2.06 0.30 20.64
CA ALA A 136 2.84 1.07 19.68
C ALA A 136 2.00 2.18 19.01
N ILE A 137 0.75 1.89 18.67
CA ILE A 137 -0.18 2.89 18.12
C ILE A 137 -0.43 4.01 19.12
N ALA A 138 -0.78 3.67 20.37
CA ALA A 138 -1.03 4.67 21.40
C ALA A 138 0.21 5.56 21.65
N ALA A 139 1.41 4.98 21.62
CA ALA A 139 2.66 5.74 21.76
C ALA A 139 2.92 6.70 20.59
N ALA A 140 2.54 6.32 19.36
CA ALA A 140 2.81 7.11 18.16
C ALA A 140 1.72 8.17 17.85
N TYR A 141 0.45 7.84 18.09
CA TYR A 141 -0.70 8.67 17.70
C TYR A 141 -1.42 9.32 18.89
N GLY A 142 -1.10 8.91 20.13
CA GLY A 142 -1.78 9.40 21.33
C GLY A 142 -3.25 8.94 21.42
N ASN A 143 -4.04 9.71 22.17
CA ASN A 143 -5.43 9.38 22.48
C ASN A 143 -6.42 10.14 21.58
N ALA A 144 -6.34 9.92 20.27
CA ALA A 144 -7.33 10.44 19.34
C ALA A 144 -8.67 9.66 19.46
N GLU A 145 -9.76 10.29 19.02
CA GLU A 145 -11.05 9.62 18.88
C GLU A 145 -10.92 8.42 17.91
N PRO A 146 -11.56 7.27 18.17
CA PRO A 146 -11.36 6.04 17.41
C PRO A 146 -11.45 6.17 15.88
N LYS A 147 -12.44 6.89 15.36
CA LYS A 147 -12.58 7.10 13.91
C LYS A 147 -11.46 7.98 13.36
N ILE A 148 -11.12 9.07 14.05
CA ILE A 148 -9.99 9.93 13.64
C ILE A 148 -8.69 9.12 13.62
N LEU A 149 -8.46 8.30 14.63
CA LEU A 149 -7.29 7.42 14.71
C LEU A 149 -7.28 6.42 13.55
N ALA A 150 -8.41 5.79 13.23
CA ALA A 150 -8.50 4.84 12.12
C ALA A 150 -8.22 5.51 10.76
N ASP A 151 -8.77 6.70 10.53
CA ASP A 151 -8.52 7.49 9.31
C ASP A 151 -7.03 7.86 9.17
N GLN A 152 -6.37 8.23 10.28
CA GLN A 152 -4.94 8.55 10.31
C GLN A 152 -4.08 7.31 10.07
N LEU A 153 -4.36 6.20 10.77
CA LEU A 153 -3.63 4.95 10.61
C LEU A 153 -3.71 4.42 9.18
N PHE A 154 -4.90 4.42 8.59
CA PHE A 154 -5.07 4.03 7.20
C PHE A 154 -4.30 4.94 6.25
N GLY A 155 -4.46 6.26 6.40
CA GLY A 155 -3.78 7.22 5.52
C GLY A 155 -2.26 7.12 5.58
N ASP A 156 -1.71 6.94 6.79
CA ASP A 156 -0.28 6.77 6.98
C ASP A 156 0.22 5.45 6.39
N ALA A 157 -0.46 4.34 6.67
CA ALA A 157 -0.04 3.02 6.20
C ALA A 157 -0.15 2.87 4.67
N ALA A 158 -1.23 3.37 4.06
CA ALA A 158 -1.51 3.15 2.63
C ALA A 158 -0.85 4.20 1.72
N PHE A 159 -0.56 5.41 2.22
CA PHE A 159 -0.10 6.52 1.37
C PHE A 159 1.10 7.26 1.95
N VAL A 160 0.98 7.87 3.14
CA VAL A 160 1.97 8.85 3.63
C VAL A 160 3.32 8.20 3.92
N ALA A 161 3.34 7.03 4.56
CA ALA A 161 4.58 6.33 4.88
C ALA A 161 5.31 5.88 3.59
N GLY A 162 4.56 5.36 2.60
CA GLY A 162 5.12 4.98 1.30
C GLY A 162 5.70 6.19 0.55
N ALA A 163 4.97 7.31 0.50
CA ALA A 163 5.46 8.54 -0.12
C ALA A 163 6.75 9.05 0.54
N ARG A 164 6.84 9.01 1.88
CA ARG A 164 8.05 9.36 2.62
C ARG A 164 9.21 8.42 2.35
N HIS A 165 8.94 7.11 2.23
CA HIS A 165 9.96 6.10 1.93
C HIS A 165 10.57 6.32 0.53
N VAL A 166 9.72 6.53 -0.49
CA VAL A 166 10.16 6.86 -1.85
C VAL A 166 10.96 8.16 -1.87
N ALA A 167 10.47 9.21 -1.20
CA ALA A 167 11.18 10.49 -1.12
C ALA A 167 12.57 10.34 -0.50
N ARG A 168 12.68 9.57 0.60
CA ARG A 168 13.97 9.30 1.25
C ARG A 168 14.91 8.50 0.35
N ALA A 169 14.41 7.41 -0.27
CA ALA A 169 15.23 6.59 -1.16
C ALA A 169 15.77 7.41 -2.34
N ALA A 170 14.94 8.23 -2.97
CA ALA A 170 15.36 9.11 -4.06
C ALA A 170 16.39 10.16 -3.61
N ALA A 171 16.18 10.80 -2.45
CA ALA A 171 17.13 11.76 -1.88
C ALA A 171 18.48 11.10 -1.55
N ASP A 172 18.45 9.92 -0.94
CA ASP A 172 19.66 9.18 -0.55
C ASP A 172 20.46 8.71 -1.78
N ALA A 173 19.80 8.43 -2.90
CA ALA A 173 20.42 8.13 -4.19
C ALA A 173 20.93 9.39 -4.95
N GLY A 174 20.69 10.60 -4.42
CA GLY A 174 21.14 11.83 -5.06
C GLY A 174 20.26 12.28 -6.24
N ALA A 175 19.12 11.64 -6.47
CA ALA A 175 18.17 12.06 -7.50
C ALA A 175 17.54 13.42 -7.14
N PRO A 176 17.30 14.31 -8.13
CA PRO A 176 16.58 15.55 -7.88
C PRO A 176 15.18 15.27 -7.30
N LEU A 177 14.92 15.73 -6.08
CA LEU A 177 13.65 15.50 -5.37
C LEU A 177 12.82 16.77 -5.24
N GLY A 178 11.58 16.69 -5.71
CA GLY A 178 10.49 17.55 -5.25
C GLY A 178 9.53 16.77 -4.35
N SER A 179 9.08 17.36 -3.26
CA SER A 179 7.98 16.79 -2.45
C SER A 179 6.77 17.71 -2.49
N ILE A 180 5.57 17.17 -2.69
CA ILE A 180 4.31 17.91 -2.58
C ILE A 180 3.53 17.39 -1.38
N THR A 181 2.98 18.29 -0.59
CA THR A 181 1.90 17.97 0.34
C THR A 181 0.73 18.86 -0.05
N SER A 182 -0.40 18.26 -0.41
CA SER A 182 -1.64 18.97 -0.71
C SER A 182 -2.56 18.90 0.51
N THR A 183 -2.96 20.07 1.01
CA THR A 183 -4.11 20.19 1.91
C THR A 183 -5.38 20.26 1.07
N THR A 184 -6.20 19.23 1.14
CA THR A 184 -7.56 19.28 0.57
C THR A 184 -8.53 19.65 1.69
N SER A 185 -8.94 20.91 1.73
CA SER A 185 -10.05 21.35 2.57
C SER A 185 -11.36 20.96 1.87
N TRP A 186 -12.12 20.03 2.44
CA TRP A 186 -13.46 19.69 1.98
C TRP A 186 -14.50 20.58 2.69
N ASN A 187 -15.26 21.37 1.92
CA ASN A 187 -16.57 21.83 2.38
C ASN A 187 -17.53 20.66 2.15
N VAL A 188 -18.08 20.11 3.23
CA VAL A 188 -19.15 19.12 3.18
C VAL A 188 -20.46 19.81 2.82
N ASP A 189 -20.63 20.14 1.54
CA ASP A 189 -21.95 20.39 0.96
C ASP A 189 -22.18 19.40 -0.17
N ALA A 190 -23.30 18.70 -0.08
CA ALA A 190 -23.63 17.52 -0.85
C ALA A 190 -23.62 17.77 -2.37
N ALA A 191 -23.28 16.72 -3.11
CA ALA A 191 -23.60 16.48 -4.52
C ALA A 191 -22.54 16.70 -5.61
N ARG A 192 -21.33 17.23 -5.38
CA ARG A 192 -20.31 17.30 -6.48
C ARG A 192 -18.87 17.06 -6.01
N CYS A 193 -18.30 15.94 -6.43
CA CYS A 193 -16.87 15.64 -6.27
C CYS A 193 -16.06 16.56 -7.20
N ARG A 194 -15.55 17.67 -6.68
CA ARG A 194 -14.52 18.49 -7.35
C ARG A 194 -13.34 18.62 -6.39
N VAL A 195 -12.27 17.90 -6.68
CA VAL A 195 -10.97 18.11 -6.00
C VAL A 195 -10.44 19.46 -6.45
N ARG A 196 -10.35 20.41 -5.51
CA ARG A 196 -9.65 21.68 -5.71
C ARG A 196 -8.31 21.56 -5.00
N VAL A 197 -7.21 21.62 -5.75
CA VAL A 197 -5.86 21.73 -5.18
C VAL A 197 -5.69 23.19 -4.73
N THR A 198 -5.80 23.46 -3.43
CA THR A 198 -5.82 24.83 -2.90
C THR A 198 -4.41 25.37 -2.62
N ALA A 199 -3.41 24.52 -2.44
CA ALA A 199 -2.01 24.91 -2.33
C ALA A 199 -1.06 23.75 -2.64
N VAL A 200 -0.06 24.01 -3.49
CA VAL A 200 1.11 23.15 -3.70
C VAL A 200 2.30 23.84 -3.05
N LYS A 201 2.80 23.33 -1.93
CA LYS A 201 4.01 23.87 -1.30
C LYS A 201 5.23 23.11 -1.84
N PHE A 202 5.93 23.72 -2.79
CA PHE A 202 7.22 23.20 -3.25
C PHE A 202 8.29 23.49 -2.19
N ARG A 203 8.97 22.44 -1.74
CA ARG A 203 10.25 22.58 -1.04
C ARG A 203 11.31 21.89 -1.89
N LEU A 204 12.05 22.69 -2.66
CA LEU A 204 13.25 22.21 -3.33
C LEU A 204 14.35 22.12 -2.26
N CYS A 205 14.81 20.91 -1.94
CA CYS A 205 16.10 20.76 -1.30
C CYS A 205 17.16 20.94 -2.40
N SER A 206 17.78 22.12 -2.49
CA SER A 206 18.97 22.25 -3.32
C SER A 206 20.10 21.46 -2.64
N GLN A 207 20.74 20.56 -3.40
CA GLN A 207 22.00 19.97 -2.98
C GLN A 207 23.03 21.10 -2.80
N ARG A 208 23.75 21.10 -1.68
CA ARG A 208 24.99 21.85 -1.48
C ARG A 208 26.13 20.86 -1.52
#